data_AF-A0A2V8T0B4-F1
#
_entry.id   AF-A0A2V8T0B4-F1
#
_cell.length_a   1.000
_cell.length_b   1.000
_cell.length_c   1.000
_cell.angle_alpha   90.00
_cell.angle_beta   90.00
_cell.angle_gamma   90.00
#
_symmetry.space_group_name_H-M   'P 1'
#
loop_
_entity.id
_entity.type
_entity.pdbx_description
1 polymer ?
#
loop_
_entity_poly.entity_id
_entity_poly.type
_entity_poly.pdbx_seq_one_letter_code
_entity_poly.pdbx_strand_id
1 'polypeptide(L)' 'MSVLTLIRHGQASFFAADYDQLSAVGERQMHALGEYWARCGVQFDEVYCGPRVRQHRSAELAVAACR' A
#
# COMPACT_ATOMS: atom_id res chain seq x y z
N MET A 1 19.99 -11.58 8.51
CA MET A 1 19.40 -10.34 9.08
C MET A 1 17.98 -10.28 8.59
N SER A 2 17.00 -10.05 9.47
CA SER A 2 15.58 -9.97 9.08
C SER A 2 15.12 -8.53 9.20
N VAL A 3 14.30 -8.06 8.25
CA VAL A 3 13.74 -6.71 8.24
C VAL A 3 12.22 -6.81 8.23
N LEU A 4 11.56 -6.08 9.13
CA LEU A 4 10.11 -5.91 9.12
C LEU A 4 9.77 -4.48 8.74
N THR A 5 9.15 -4.29 7.59
CA THR A 5 8.70 -2.98 7.11
C THR A 5 7.24 -2.78 7.45
N LEU A 6 6.93 -1.71 8.18
CA LEU A 6 5.57 -1.33 8.53
C LEU A 6 5.17 -0.06 7.78
N ILE A 7 4.03 -0.11 7.10
CA ILE A 7 3.45 1.04 6.43
C ILE A 7 2.01 1.26 6.89
N ARG A 8 1.58 2.51 6.90
CA ARG A 8 0.17 2.87 7.05
C ARG A 8 -0.51 2.74 5.69
N HIS A 9 -1.78 2.33 5.68
CA HIS A 9 -2.60 2.39 4.47
C HIS A 9 -2.60 3.80 3.85
N GLY A 10 -2.77 3.88 2.53
CA GLY A 10 -2.92 5.16 1.83
C GLY A 10 -4.14 5.94 2.32
N GLN A 11 -4.22 7.23 2.00
CA GLN A 11 -5.34 8.06 2.42
C GLN A 11 -6.71 7.44 2.07
N ALA A 12 -7.60 7.36 3.06
CA ALA A 12 -8.97 6.88 2.86
C ALA A 12 -9.85 7.95 2.19
N SER A 13 -10.95 7.52 1.58
CA SER A 13 -11.99 8.38 1.00
C SER A 13 -12.87 9.01 2.08
N PHE A 14 -12.36 10.03 2.76
CA PHE A 14 -13.12 10.78 3.75
C PHE A 14 -14.34 11.45 3.10
N PHE A 15 -15.53 11.25 3.67
CA PHE A 15 -16.86 11.65 3.17
C PHE A 15 -17.44 10.88 1.97
N ALA A 16 -16.78 9.84 1.46
CA ALA A 16 -17.42 8.97 0.48
C ALA A 16 -18.47 8.05 1.16
N ALA A 17 -19.46 7.61 0.38
CA ALA A 17 -20.47 6.66 0.83
C ALA A 17 -19.83 5.35 1.34
N ASP A 18 -18.70 4.97 0.77
CA ASP A 18 -17.85 3.90 1.29
C ASP A 18 -16.52 4.49 1.81
N TYR A 19 -16.49 4.72 3.11
CA TYR A 19 -15.30 5.19 3.81
C TYR A 19 -14.16 4.16 3.82
N ASP A 20 -14.45 2.86 3.65
CA ASP A 20 -13.45 1.81 3.72
C ASP A 20 -12.64 1.63 2.42
N GLN A 21 -12.67 2.61 1.52
CA GLN A 21 -11.86 2.63 0.31
C GLN A 21 -10.74 3.67 0.39
N LEU A 22 -9.70 3.46 -0.41
CA LEU A 22 -8.70 4.49 -0.67
C LEU A 22 -9.33 5.63 -1.47
N SER A 23 -8.86 6.85 -1.23
CA SER A 23 -9.10 7.97 -2.13
C SER A 23 -8.20 7.87 -3.35
N ALA A 24 -8.50 8.63 -4.40
CA ALA A 24 -7.60 8.76 -5.54
C ALA A 24 -6.19 9.26 -5.13
N VAL A 25 -6.10 10.04 -4.05
CA VAL A 25 -4.81 10.43 -3.45
C VAL A 25 -4.15 9.23 -2.77
N GLY A 26 -4.91 8.43 -2.02
CA GLY A 26 -4.42 7.23 -1.35
C GLY A 26 -3.86 6.19 -2.32
N GLU A 27 -4.52 5.96 -3.46
CA GLU A 27 -3.98 5.07 -4.48
C GLU A 27 -2.67 5.59 -5.07
N ARG A 28 -2.60 6.89 -5.42
CA ARG A 28 -1.37 7.51 -5.91
C ARG A 28 -0.22 7.42 -4.91
N GLN A 29 -0.50 7.56 -3.61
CA GLN A 29 0.50 7.41 -2.57
C GLN A 29 1.11 6.00 -2.57
N MET A 30 0.28 4.97 -2.71
CA MET A 30 0.75 3.57 -2.68
C MET A 30 1.50 3.20 -3.96
N HIS A 31 1.05 3.69 -5.12
CA HIS A 31 1.82 3.56 -6.36
C HIS A 31 3.21 4.20 -6.26
N ALA A 32 3.29 5.45 -5.79
CA ALA A 32 4.57 6.15 -5.65
C ALA A 32 5.52 5.44 -4.67
N LEU A 33 4.99 4.85 -3.60
CA LEU A 33 5.76 4.04 -2.66
C LEU A 33 6.32 2.77 -3.33
N GLY A 34 5.48 2.04 -4.07
CA GLY A 34 5.92 0.83 -4.77
C GLY A 34 6.97 1.11 -5.84
N GLU A 35 6.81 2.19 -6.61
CA GLU A 35 7.82 2.63 -7.57
C GLU A 35 9.14 3.02 -6.89
N TYR A 36 9.08 3.67 -5.73
CA TYR A 36 10.27 4.00 -4.96
C TYR A 36 10.99 2.75 -4.50
N TRP A 37 10.27 1.79 -3.92
CA TRP A 37 10.84 0.51 -3.50
C TRP A 37 11.45 -0.28 -4.65
N ALA A 38 10.78 -0.34 -5.80
CA ALA A 38 11.32 -0.96 -7.00
C ALA A 38 12.63 -0.30 -7.47
N ARG A 39 12.70 1.05 -7.48
CA ARG A 39 13.95 1.77 -7.81
C ARG A 39 15.07 1.51 -6.81
N CYS A 40 14.72 1.27 -5.55
CA CYS A 40 15.68 0.93 -4.50
C CYS A 40 16.04 -0.56 -4.45
N GLY A 41 15.45 -1.41 -5.31
CA GLY A 41 15.68 -2.86 -5.31
C GLY A 41 15.12 -3.55 -4.06
N VAL A 42 14.08 -2.98 -3.43
CA VAL A 42 13.42 -3.60 -2.28
C VAL A 42 12.51 -4.73 -2.78
N GLN A 43 12.67 -5.90 -2.18
CA GLN A 43 11.83 -7.07 -2.39
C GLN A 43 11.20 -7.50 -1.06
N PHE A 44 10.02 -8.10 -1.12
CA PHE A 44 9.33 -8.63 0.06
C PHE A 44 9.10 -10.12 -0.13
N ASP A 45 9.59 -10.91 0.82
CA ASP A 45 9.32 -12.35 0.83
C ASP A 45 7.85 -12.64 1.14
N GLU A 46 7.25 -11.85 2.04
CA GLU A 46 5.87 -12.02 2.49
C GLU A 46 5.21 -10.65 2.76
N VAL A 47 3.91 -10.56 2.48
CA VAL A 47 3.12 -9.33 2.65
C VAL A 47 1.85 -9.64 3.43
N TYR A 48 1.64 -8.92 4.54
CA TYR A 48 0.48 -9.09 5.41
C TYR A 48 -0.29 -7.78 5.51
N CYS A 49 -1.62 -7.87 5.53
CA CYS A 49 -2.49 -6.72 5.76
C CYS A 49 -3.68 -7.10 6.65
N GLY A 50 -4.29 -6.09 7.26
CA GLY A 50 -5.51 -6.27 8.04
C GLY A 50 -6.75 -6.42 7.16
N PRO A 51 -7.92 -6.72 7.74
CA PRO A 51 -9.12 -7.16 7.02
C PRO A 51 -9.81 -6.04 6.22
N ARG A 52 -9.41 -4.78 6.35
CA ARG A 52 -10.11 -3.64 5.74
C ARG A 52 -9.82 -3.53 4.25
N VAL A 53 -10.79 -3.07 3.47
CA VAL A 53 -10.67 -2.93 2.01
C VAL A 53 -9.51 -1.98 1.66
N ARG A 54 -9.41 -0.83 2.33
CA ARG A 54 -8.29 0.10 2.16
C ARG A 54 -6.92 -0.50 2.50
N GLN A 55 -6.84 -1.47 3.42
CA GLN A 55 -5.59 -2.13 3.81
C GLN A 55 -5.14 -3.11 2.72
N HIS A 56 -6.05 -3.96 2.24
CA HIS A 56 -5.80 -4.85 1.10
C HIS A 56 -5.38 -4.06 -0.14
N ARG A 57 -6.16 -3.03 -0.48
CA ARG A 57 -5.88 -2.20 -1.65
C ARG A 57 -4.52 -1.49 -1.53
N SER A 58 -4.15 -1.03 -0.33
CA SER A 58 -2.83 -0.42 -0.12
C SER A 58 -1.71 -1.42 -0.34
N ALA A 59 -1.84 -2.63 0.20
CA ALA A 59 -0.84 -3.68 0.05
C ALA A 59 -0.65 -4.05 -1.42
N GLU A 60 -1.73 -4.32 -2.14
CA GLU A 60 -1.71 -4.62 -3.59
C GLU A 60 -0.95 -3.55 -4.38
N LEU A 61 -1.30 -2.27 -4.18
CA LEU A 61 -0.72 -1.17 -4.93
C LEU A 61 0.76 -0.93 -4.57
N ALA A 62 1.11 -1.05 -3.29
CA ALA A 62 2.47 -0.79 -2.81
C ALA A 62 3.47 -1.85 -3.32
N VAL A 63 3.04 -3.09 -3.54
CA VAL A 63 3.95 -4.16 -3.99
C VAL A 63 3.84 -4.45 -5.50
N ALA A 64 2.88 -3.86 -6.21
CA ALA A 64 2.68 -4.09 -7.64
C ALA A 64 3.93 -3.85 -8.51
N ALA A 65 4.80 -2.93 -8.11
CA ALA A 65 6.05 -2.61 -8.81
C ALA A 65 7.28 -3.36 -8.25
N CYS A 66 7.16 -3.97 -7.07
CA CYS A 66 8.22 -4.75 -6.45
C CYS A 66 8.15 -6.18 -7.01
N ARG A 67 9.21 -6.63 -7.68
CA ARG A 67 9.37 -8.01 -8.14
C ARG A 67 10.48 -8.64 -7.33
#